data_AF-A0AAX1N4Z7-F1
#
_entry.id   AF-A0AAX1N4Z7-F1
#
_cell.length_a   1.000
_cell.length_b   1.000
_cell.length_c   1.000
_cell.angle_alpha   90.00
_cell.angle_beta   90.00
_cell.angle_gamma   90.00
#
_symmetry.space_group_name_H-M   'P 1'
#
loop_
_entity.id
_entity.type
_entity.pdbx_description
1 polymer ?
#
loop_
_entity_poly.entity_id
_entity_poly.type
_entity_poly.pdbx_seq_one_letter_code
_entity_poly.pdbx_strand_id
1 'polypeptide(L)'
;MGVFIVIFAFAAAIGLGVFLNLNSKKSQPIIPAVNTLTDADVIALAKKNHEGISVAALCLQAKVSAKEARNKLEELRQEGILYLNVDEEGNEKFKISDTSLLD
;
A
#
# COMPACT_ATOMS: atom_id res chain seq x y z
N MET A 1 17.84 -49.32 18.51
CA MET A 1 17.70 -47.97 19.13
C MET A 1 18.27 -46.83 18.28
N GLY A 2 19.24 -47.04 17.38
CA GLY A 2 19.88 -45.91 16.65
C GLY A 2 19.02 -45.22 15.56
N VAL A 3 18.12 -45.93 14.89
CA VAL A 3 17.36 -45.39 13.74
C VAL A 3 16.33 -44.32 14.16
N PHE A 4 15.69 -44.49 15.32
CA PHE A 4 14.72 -43.53 15.85
C PHE A 4 15.37 -42.18 16.21
N ILE A 5 16.63 -42.19 16.64
CA ILE A 5 17.37 -40.96 17.00
C ILE A 5 17.61 -40.09 15.76
N VAL A 6 17.90 -40.71 14.62
CA VAL A 6 18.16 -39.99 13.36
C VAL A 6 16.88 -39.35 12.81
N ILE A 7 15.74 -40.04 12.91
CA ILE A 7 14.44 -39.52 12.44
C ILE A 7 13.99 -38.32 13.28
N PHE A 8 14.14 -38.39 14.61
CA PHE A 8 13.82 -37.28 15.49
C PHE A 8 14.71 -36.05 15.24
N ALA A 9 16.00 -36.25 14.94
CA ALA A 9 16.93 -35.15 14.64
C ALA A 9 16.54 -34.41 13.34
N PHE A 10 16.11 -35.12 12.29
CA PHE A 10 15.67 -34.49 11.05
C PHE A 10 14.33 -33.74 11.19
N ALA A 11 13.37 -34.29 11.93
CA ALA A 11 12.09 -33.63 12.17
C ALA A 11 12.25 -32.31 12.95
N ALA A 12 13.15 -32.28 13.95
CA ALA A 12 13.43 -31.07 14.72
C ALA A 12 14.08 -29.95 13.89
N ALA A 13 15.00 -30.30 12.97
CA ALA A 13 15.67 -29.33 12.12
C ALA A 13 14.72 -28.63 11.14
N ILE A 14 13.79 -29.38 10.54
CA ILE A 14 12.79 -28.84 9.60
C ILE A 14 11.76 -27.98 10.35
N GLY A 15 11.29 -28.45 11.52
CA GLY A 15 10.35 -27.69 12.35
C GLY A 15 10.92 -26.36 12.83
N LEU A 16 12.20 -26.33 13.26
CA LEU A 16 12.85 -25.13 13.75
C LEU A 16 13.08 -24.09 12.63
N GLY A 17 13.42 -24.55 11.42
CA GLY A 17 13.63 -23.67 10.26
C GLY A 17 12.36 -22.96 9.80
N VAL A 18 11.21 -23.63 9.82
CA VAL A 18 9.91 -23.02 9.47
C VAL A 18 9.42 -22.06 10.55
N PHE A 19 9.63 -22.38 11.84
CA PHE A 19 9.17 -21.55 12.96
C PHE A 19 9.87 -20.17 13.02
N LEU A 20 11.16 -20.09 12.72
CA LEU A 20 11.90 -18.82 12.77
C LEU A 20 11.57 -17.85 11.61
N ASN A 21 11.00 -18.34 10.50
CA ASN A 21 10.71 -17.51 9.32
C ASN A 21 9.35 -16.77 9.39
N LEU A 22 8.52 -17.05 10.40
CA LEU A 22 7.18 -16.43 10.54
C LEU A 22 7.18 -15.09 11.29
N ASN A 23 8.31 -14.66 11.84
CA ASN A 23 8.36 -13.45 12.68
C ASN A 23 9.03 -12.23 12.05
N SER A 24 9.25 -12.23 10.73
CA SER A 24 9.58 -11.01 9.97
C SER A 24 8.34 -10.14 9.76
N LYS A 25 7.66 -9.76 10.85
CA LYS A 25 6.82 -8.56 10.83
C LYS A 25 7.77 -7.38 10.67
N LYS A 26 7.86 -6.87 9.44
CA LYS A 26 8.35 -5.54 9.08
C LYS A 26 8.03 -4.58 10.24
N SER A 27 9.05 -4.20 11.00
CA SER A 27 8.94 -3.12 11.98
C SER A 27 8.43 -1.90 11.24
N GLN A 28 7.16 -1.59 11.44
CA GLN A 28 6.59 -0.35 10.96
C GLN A 28 7.35 0.76 11.69
N PRO A 29 7.99 1.70 10.97
CA PRO A 29 8.47 2.90 11.62
C PRO A 29 7.26 3.58 12.26
N ILE A 30 7.37 3.88 13.56
CA ILE A 30 6.41 4.69 14.30
C ILE A 30 6.48 6.08 13.67
N ILE A 31 5.58 6.37 12.71
CA ILE A 31 5.39 7.71 12.18
C ILE A 31 4.52 8.45 13.20
N PRO A 32 5.05 9.49 13.89
CA PRO A 32 4.29 10.23 14.88
C PRO A 32 3.29 11.18 14.18
N ALA A 33 2.17 11.36 14.87
CA ALA A 33 1.13 12.38 14.67
C ALA A 33 0.30 12.27 13.37
N VAL A 34 -0.95 11.86 13.62
CA VAL A 34 -2.15 12.01 12.81
C VAL A 34 -2.21 13.40 12.14
N ASN A 35 -1.65 13.52 10.94
CA ASN A 35 -2.25 14.36 9.92
C ASN A 35 -3.30 13.49 9.27
N THR A 36 -4.56 13.62 9.69
CA THR A 36 -5.68 12.93 9.01
C THR A 36 -5.68 13.39 7.56
N LEU A 37 -5.36 12.49 6.65
CA LEU A 37 -5.44 12.75 5.21
C LEU A 37 -6.90 13.01 4.84
N THR A 38 -7.24 14.26 4.53
CA THR A 38 -8.61 14.61 4.14
C THR A 38 -8.83 14.35 2.65
N ASP A 39 -10.08 14.11 2.26
CA ASP A 39 -10.47 13.97 0.85
C ASP A 39 -10.08 15.21 0.03
N ALA A 40 -10.30 16.40 0.62
CA ALA A 40 -9.94 17.67 0.01
C ALA A 40 -8.44 17.77 -0.29
N ASP A 41 -7.58 17.30 0.61
CA ASP A 41 -6.12 17.29 0.40
C ASP A 41 -5.74 16.36 -0.76
N VAL A 42 -6.31 15.16 -0.80
CA VAL A 42 -6.02 14.19 -1.88
C VAL A 42 -6.50 14.74 -3.23
N ILE A 43 -7.69 15.33 -3.28
CA ILE A 43 -8.25 15.94 -4.49
C ILE A 43 -7.40 17.14 -4.92
N ALA A 44 -6.97 18.00 -4.00
CA ALA A 44 -6.11 19.14 -4.32
C ALA A 44 -4.75 18.68 -4.87
N LEU A 45 -4.16 17.63 -4.30
CA LEU A 45 -2.92 17.04 -4.78
C LEU A 45 -3.08 16.36 -6.14
N ALA A 46 -4.20 15.68 -6.39
CA ALA A 46 -4.53 15.13 -7.70
C ALA A 46 -4.77 16.23 -8.74
N LYS A 47 -5.43 17.34 -8.36
CA LYS A 47 -5.69 18.48 -9.25
C LYS A 47 -4.42 19.20 -9.67
N LYS A 48 -3.47 19.32 -8.73
CA LYS A 48 -2.16 19.94 -8.99
C LYS A 48 -1.32 19.11 -9.98
N ASN A 49 -1.52 17.79 -10.01
CA ASN A 49 -0.80 16.88 -10.87
C ASN A 49 -1.71 16.41 -12.01
N HIS A 50 -1.66 17.09 -13.16
CA HIS A 50 -2.51 16.76 -14.33
C HIS A 50 -2.40 15.31 -14.80
N GLU A 51 -1.26 14.65 -14.57
CA GLU A 51 -1.06 13.23 -14.87
C GLU A 51 -1.67 12.27 -13.84
N GLY A 52 -2.31 12.79 -12.80
CA GLY A 52 -2.79 12.03 -11.66
C GLY A 52 -1.70 11.82 -10.61
N ILE A 53 -2.11 11.18 -9.51
CA ILE A 53 -1.26 10.94 -8.35
C ILE A 53 -1.12 9.45 -8.08
N SER A 54 0.11 8.98 -7.86
CA SER A 54 0.38 7.61 -7.43
C SER A 54 0.34 7.49 -5.91
N VAL A 55 0.16 6.26 -5.41
CA VAL A 55 0.21 5.98 -3.96
C VAL A 55 1.53 6.48 -3.35
N ALA A 56 2.65 6.22 -4.03
CA ALA A 56 3.98 6.66 -3.58
C ALA A 56 4.09 8.19 -3.51
N ALA A 57 3.61 8.90 -4.54
CA ALA A 57 3.62 10.35 -4.56
C ALA A 57 2.76 10.96 -3.44
N LEU A 58 1.63 10.34 -3.11
CA LEU A 58 0.77 10.75 -2.02
C LEU A 58 1.42 10.53 -0.64
N CYS A 59 2.11 9.40 -0.45
CA CYS A 59 2.84 9.11 0.78
C CYS A 59 3.92 10.16 1.06
N LEU A 60 4.67 10.55 0.02
CA LEU A 60 5.74 11.54 0.13
C LEU A 60 5.20 12.94 0.44
N GLN A 61 4.10 13.34 -0.21
CA GLN A 61 3.53 14.68 -0.07
C GLN A 61 2.76 14.85 1.25
N ALA A 62 1.94 13.87 1.60
CA ALA A 62 1.09 13.94 2.80
C ALA A 62 1.72 13.32 4.05
N LYS A 63 2.91 12.71 3.94
CA LYS A 63 3.63 12.01 5.04
C LYS A 63 2.79 10.92 5.71
N VAL A 64 1.98 10.22 4.91
CA VAL A 64 1.11 9.12 5.37
C VAL A 64 1.67 7.76 5.01
N SER A 65 1.12 6.72 5.64
CA SER A 65 1.48 5.34 5.30
C SER A 65 0.96 4.94 3.92
N ALA A 66 1.66 4.02 3.24
CA ALA A 66 1.22 3.48 1.95
C ALA A 66 -0.17 2.82 2.01
N LYS A 67 -0.52 2.21 3.16
CA LYS A 67 -1.83 1.61 3.37
C LYS A 67 -2.92 2.69 3.41
N GLU A 68 -2.71 3.75 4.18
CA GLU A 68 -3.66 4.84 4.32
C GLU A 68 -3.83 5.61 3.01
N ALA A 69 -2.73 5.95 2.33
CA ALA A 69 -2.76 6.58 1.02
C ALA A 69 -3.54 5.73 0.01
N ARG A 70 -3.27 4.42 -0.05
CA ARG A 70 -3.98 3.51 -0.97
C ARG A 70 -5.46 3.42 -0.65
N ASN A 71 -5.81 3.26 0.63
CA ASN A 71 -7.21 3.21 1.05
C ASN A 71 -7.94 4.49 0.64
N LYS A 72 -7.34 5.66 0.86
CA LYS A 72 -7.99 6.94 0.56
C LYS A 72 -8.18 7.17 -0.94
N LEU A 73 -7.18 6.84 -1.75
CA LEU A 73 -7.29 6.90 -3.21
C LEU A 73 -8.36 5.94 -3.74
N GLU A 74 -8.46 4.76 -3.15
CA GLU A 74 -9.43 3.74 -3.54
C GLU A 74 -10.86 4.10 -3.11
N GLU A 75 -11.04 4.70 -1.93
CA GLU A 75 -12.32 5.28 -1.48
C GLU A 75 -12.82 6.33 -2.49
N LEU A 76 -11.98 7.31 -2.81
CA LEU A 76 -12.33 8.37 -3.78
C LEU A 76 -12.58 7.81 -5.19
N ARG A 77 -11.92 6.70 -5.55
CA ARG A 77 -12.17 6.00 -6.81
C ARG A 77 -13.54 5.31 -6.81
N GLN A 78 -13.91 4.69 -5.70
CA GLN A 78 -15.22 4.05 -5.53
C GLN A 78 -16.36 5.07 -5.52
N GLU A 79 -16.12 6.26 -4.98
CA GLU A 79 -17.04 7.40 -5.03
C GLU A 79 -17.14 8.05 -6.42
N GLY A 80 -16.31 7.62 -7.38
CA GLY A 80 -16.29 8.16 -8.75
C GLY A 80 -15.59 9.51 -8.89
N ILE A 81 -14.98 10.04 -7.83
CA ILE A 81 -14.24 11.30 -7.83
C ILE A 81 -12.90 11.13 -8.56
N LEU A 82 -12.26 9.99 -8.38
CA LEU A 82 -11.02 9.63 -9.07
C LEU A 82 -11.24 8.41 -9.98
N TYR A 83 -10.41 8.26 -11.01
CA TYR A 83 -10.30 7.04 -11.79
C TYR A 83 -8.85 6.56 -11.85
N LEU A 84 -8.68 5.24 -11.92
CA LEU A 84 -7.37 4.63 -12.11
C LEU A 84 -6.97 4.72 -13.58
N ASN A 85 -5.79 5.29 -13.83
CA ASN A 85 -5.16 5.35 -15.13
C ASN A 85 -3.80 4.65 -15.03
N VAL A 86 -3.52 3.77 -15.99
CA VAL A 86 -2.22 3.13 -16.13
C VAL A 86 -1.55 3.77 -17.33
N ASP A 87 -0.35 4.32 -17.14
CA ASP A 87 0.40 4.92 -18.24
C ASP A 87 1.13 3.86 -19.10
N GLU A 88 1.79 4.30 -20.17
CA GLU A 88 2.49 3.41 -21.11
C GLU A 88 3.63 2.62 -20.47
N GLU A 89 4.14 3.09 -19.33
CA GLU A 89 5.20 2.45 -18.53
C GLU A 89 4.63 1.45 -17.51
N GLY A 90 3.31 1.36 -17.39
CA GLY A 90 2.63 0.48 -16.44
C GLY A 90 2.47 1.07 -15.03
N ASN A 91 2.68 2.37 -14.85
CA ASN A 91 2.51 3.01 -13.54
C ASN A 91 1.04 3.32 -13.28
N GLU A 92 0.57 2.94 -12.10
CA GLU A 92 -0.76 3.27 -11.60
C GLU A 92 -0.82 4.72 -11.08
N LYS A 93 -1.68 5.54 -11.70
CA LYS A 93 -1.94 6.94 -11.32
C LYS A 93 -3.45 7.16 -11.18
N PHE A 94 -3.87 7.83 -10.11
CA PHE A 94 -5.27 8.20 -9.88
C PHE A 94 -5.50 9.63 -10.39
N LYS A 95 -6.41 9.79 -11.36
CA LYS A 95 -6.76 11.08 -11.99
C LYS A 95 -8.15 11.54 -11.54
N ILE A 96 -8.38 12.85 -11.54
CA ILE A 96 -9.71 13.41 -11.27
C ILE A 96 -10.66 13.05 -12.40
N SER A 97 -11.79 12.45 -12.07
CA SER A 97 -12.88 12.22 -13.01
C SER A 97 -13.39 13.56 -13.53
N ASP A 98 -13.15 13.82 -14.81
CA ASP A 98 -13.59 15.06 -15.43
C ASP A 98 -15.11 15.01 -15.60
N THR A 99 -15.83 15.71 -14.73
CA THR A 99 -17.30 15.79 -14.78
C THR A 99 -17.77 16.71 -15.91
N SER A 100 -16.85 17.44 -16.57
CA SER A 100 -17.17 18.35 -17.68
C SER A 100 -17.72 17.67 -18.94
N LEU A 101 -17.65 16.34 -19.01
CA LEU A 101 -18.22 15.53 -20.10
C LEU A 101 -19.64 15.02 -19.81
N LEU A 102 -20.22 15.36 -18.65
CA LEU A 102 -21.57 14.97 -18.24
C LEU A 102 -22.62 16.10 -18.34
N ASP A 103 -22.23 17.28 -18.87
CA ASP A 103 -23.12 18.42 -19.15
C ASP A 103 -23.68 18.40 -20.59
#